data_AF-A0A180FX39-F1
#
_entry.id   AF-A0A180FX39-F1
#
_cell.length_a   1.000
_cell.length_b   1.000
_cell.length_c   1.000
_cell.angle_alpha   90.00
_cell.angle_beta   90.00
_cell.angle_gamma   90.00
#
_symmetry.space_group_name_H-M   'P 1'
#
loop_
_entity.id
_entity.type
_entity.pdbx_description
1 polymer ?
#
loop_
_entity_poly.entity_id
_entity_poly.type
_entity_poly.pdbx_seq_one_letter_code
_entity_poly.pdbx_strand_id
1 'polypeptide(L)' 'MIGRFRHLQALNVNPSLLPRYQDAAPTQWQLAKLEPELGLSIQELSAKAFDTGAILAQNSLLLPPTTCYLAAKTPL' A
#
# COMPACT_ATOMS: atom_id res chain seq x y z
N MET A 1 -1.52 7.64 -18.89
CA MET A 1 -2.05 6.81 -20.00
C MET A 1 -1.55 5.38 -19.83
N ILE A 2 -2.25 4.56 -19.04
CA ILE A 2 -1.81 3.19 -18.66
C ILE A 2 -1.86 2.23 -19.85
N GLY A 3 -2.78 2.45 -20.82
CA GLY A 3 -2.94 1.60 -22.01
C GLY A 3 -1.76 1.55 -22.99
N ARG A 4 -0.64 2.22 -22.71
CA ARG A 4 0.62 2.09 -23.48
C ARG A 4 1.48 0.92 -23.03
N PHE A 5 1.28 0.44 -21.81
CA PHE A 5 2.02 -0.68 -21.25
C PHE A 5 1.28 -1.97 -21.57
N ARG A 6 2.02 -3.02 -21.98
CA ARG A 6 1.41 -4.35 -22.13
C ARG A 6 1.09 -4.91 -20.73
N HIS A 7 0.27 -5.95 -20.70
CA HIS A 7 -0.04 -6.67 -19.46
C HIS A 7 1.23 -6.99 -18.67
N LEU A 8 1.18 -6.79 -17.34
CA LEU A 8 2.29 -6.92 -16.38
C LEU A 8 3.48 -5.94 -16.56
N GLN A 9 3.43 -5.00 -17.51
CA GLN A 9 4.49 -3.99 -17.69
C GLN A 9 4.21 -2.68 -16.93
N ALA A 10 3.19 -2.69 -16.08
CA ALA A 10 2.73 -1.57 -15.31
C ALA A 10 2.21 -2.08 -13.97
N LEU A 11 3.04 -1.98 -12.93
CA LEU A 11 2.76 -2.48 -11.59
C LEU A 11 2.67 -1.33 -10.60
N ASN A 12 1.83 -1.50 -9.60
CA ASN A 12 1.82 -0.68 -8.40
C ASN A 12 2.21 -1.53 -7.19
N VAL A 13 3.06 -0.97 -6.34
CA VAL A 13 3.40 -1.55 -5.04
C VAL A 13 2.72 -0.71 -3.98
N ASN A 14 1.65 -1.24 -3.38
CA ASN A 14 0.90 -0.56 -2.33
C ASN A 14 1.34 -1.10 -0.96
N PRO A 15 1.76 -0.25 0.00
CA PRO A 15 2.17 -0.68 1.33
C PRO A 15 0.94 -0.92 2.25
N SER A 16 -0.01 -1.71 1.77
CA SER A 16 -1.13 -2.28 2.51
C SER A 16 -1.48 -3.68 1.97
N LEU A 17 -2.28 -4.44 2.73
CA LEU A 17 -2.96 -5.63 2.22
C LEU A 17 -4.25 -5.20 1.52
N LEU A 18 -4.18 -4.87 0.22
CA LEU A 18 -5.36 -4.55 -0.58
C LEU A 18 -6.44 -5.64 -0.45
N PRO A 19 -7.73 -5.25 -0.37
CA PRO A 19 -8.28 -3.91 -0.58
C PRO A 19 -8.27 -2.99 0.66
N ARG A 20 -7.57 -3.34 1.74
CA ARG A 20 -7.48 -2.46 2.92
C ARG A 20 -6.64 -1.23 2.60
N TYR A 21 -7.06 -0.07 3.13
CA TYR A 21 -6.33 1.19 2.99
C TYR A 21 -6.01 1.55 1.53
N GLN A 22 -6.98 1.33 0.63
CA GLN A 22 -6.93 1.92 -0.71
C GLN A 22 -6.78 3.45 -0.58
N ASP A 23 -6.17 4.05 -1.60
CA ASP A 23 -5.92 5.48 -1.70
C ASP A 23 -4.76 5.98 -0.84
N ALA A 24 -4.85 7.22 -0.37
CA ALA A 24 -3.71 7.97 0.15
C ALA A 24 -3.28 7.51 1.55
N ALA A 25 -1.97 7.61 1.78
CA ALA A 25 -1.32 7.39 3.07
C ALA A 25 -1.60 6.03 3.78
N PRO A 26 -1.55 4.89 3.08
CA PRO A 26 -1.87 3.57 3.64
C PRO A 26 -1.04 3.22 4.88
N THR A 27 0.27 3.49 4.88
CA THR A 27 1.14 3.22 6.03
C THR A 27 0.76 4.06 7.23
N GLN A 28 0.46 5.34 7.04
CA GLN A 28 0.08 6.26 8.12
C GLN A 28 -1.24 5.82 8.76
N TRP A 29 -2.24 5.43 7.97
CA TRP A 29 -3.52 4.98 8.50
C TRP A 29 -3.43 3.63 9.23
N GLN A 30 -2.58 2.72 8.79
CA GLN A 30 -2.30 1.47 9.50
C GLN A 30 -1.63 1.74 10.85
N LEU A 31 -0.63 2.62 10.89
CA LEU A 31 0.01 3.04 12.14
C LEU A 31 -0.96 3.78 13.08
N ALA A 32 -1.77 4.70 12.55
CA ALA A 32 -2.75 5.46 13.33
C ALA A 32 -3.84 4.58 13.95
N LYS A 33 -4.18 3.47 13.29
CA LYS A 33 -5.12 2.45 13.79
C LYS A 33 -4.46 1.38 14.65
N LEU A 34 -3.16 1.50 14.93
CA LEU A 34 -2.40 0.54 15.73
C LEU A 34 -2.53 -0.89 15.18
N GLU A 35 -2.49 -1.03 13.86
CA GLU A 35 -2.55 -2.34 13.21
C GLU A 35 -1.38 -3.22 13.70
N PRO A 36 -1.63 -4.49 14.05
CA PRO A 36 -0.60 -5.40 14.54
C PRO A 36 0.37 -5.86 13.44
N GLU A 37 0.02 -5.62 12.18
CA GLU A 37 0.80 -5.95 11.00
C GLU A 37 0.67 -4.86 9.92
N LEU A 38 1.71 -4.70 9.11
CA LEU A 38 1.64 -4.01 7.83
C LEU A 38 1.56 -5.02 6.71
N GLY A 39 0.81 -4.65 5.68
CA GLY A 39 0.80 -5.35 4.41
C GLY A 39 1.63 -4.71 3.33
N LEU A 40 1.97 -5.50 2.33
CA LEU A 40 2.38 -5.03 1.02
C LEU A 40 1.64 -5.83 -0.06
N SER A 41 1.15 -5.14 -1.08
CA SER A 41 0.52 -5.72 -2.26
C SER A 41 1.24 -5.27 -3.51
N ILE A 42 1.56 -6.22 -4.39
CA ILE A 42 1.92 -5.97 -5.77
C ILE A 42 0.66 -6.21 -6.61
N GLN A 43 0.27 -5.22 -7.40
CA GLN A 43 -0.89 -5.30 -8.29
C GLN A 43 -0.53 -4.77 -9.68
N GLU A 44 -1.34 -5.13 -10.66
CA GLU A 44 -1.36 -4.41 -11.94
C GLU A 44 -1.92 -2.99 -11.79
N LEU A 45 -1.61 -2.11 -12.73
CA LEU A 45 -2.34 -0.83 -12.84
C LEU A 45 -3.68 -1.02 -13.53
N SER A 46 -4.76 -0.54 -12.89
CA SER A 46 -6.11 -0.49 -13.45
C SER A 46 -6.35 0.83 -14.19
N ALA A 47 -6.96 0.76 -15.37
CA ALA A 47 -7.39 1.95 -16.10
C ALA A 47 -8.67 2.59 -15.52
N LYS A 48 -9.37 1.90 -14.62
CA LYS A 48 -10.67 2.32 -14.10
C LYS A 48 -10.56 3.12 -12.80
N ALA A 49 -9.69 2.70 -11.89
CA ALA A 49 -9.51 3.32 -10.57
C ALA A 49 -8.14 2.98 -9.98
N PHE A 50 -7.68 3.81 -9.04
CA PHE A 50 -6.48 3.51 -8.24
C PHE A 50 -6.70 2.29 -7.36
N ASP A 51 -5.65 1.52 -7.10
CA ASP A 51 -5.67 0.38 -6.19
C ASP A 51 -6.74 -0.70 -6.43
N THR A 52 -7.15 -0.85 -7.69
CA THR A 52 -8.16 -1.84 -8.13
C THR A 52 -7.64 -2.82 -9.18
N GLY A 53 -6.32 -2.87 -9.41
CA GLY A 53 -5.75 -3.84 -10.32
C GLY A 53 -5.75 -5.27 -9.76
N ALA A 54 -5.49 -6.24 -10.62
CA ALA A 54 -5.33 -7.62 -10.19
C ALA A 54 -4.14 -7.72 -9.21
N ILE A 55 -4.38 -8.32 -8.04
CA ILE A 55 -3.34 -8.59 -7.06
C ILE A 55 -2.48 -9.74 -7.57
N LEU A 56 -1.18 -9.51 -7.70
CA LEU A 56 -0.20 -10.49 -8.17
C LEU A 56 0.49 -11.19 -7.00
N ALA A 57 0.75 -10.46 -5.92
CA ALA A 57 1.36 -10.99 -4.71
C ALA A 57 1.04 -10.12 -3.50
N GLN A 58 0.97 -10.72 -2.32
CA GLN A 58 0.86 -10.03 -1.05
C GLN A 58 1.79 -10.65 -0.02
N ASN A 59 2.29 -9.83 0.89
CA ASN A 59 3.00 -10.28 2.07
C ASN A 59 2.67 -9.38 3.26
N SER A 60 2.75 -9.92 4.48
CA SER A 60 2.61 -9.13 5.70
C SER A 60 3.86 -9.18 6.57
N LEU A 61 3.99 -8.17 7.42
CA LEU A 61 5.05 -8.04 8.40
C LEU A 61 4.42 -7.62 9.72
N LEU A 62 4.69 -8.37 10.79
CA LEU A 62 4.31 -7.97 12.14
C LEU A 62 4.96 -6.63 12.50
N LEU A 63 4.16 -5.73 13.05
CA LEU A 63 4.63 -4.45 13.53
C LEU A 63 4.95 -4.53 15.02
N PRO A 64 6.22 -4.33 15.44
CA PRO A 64 6.54 -4.10 16.83
C PRO A 64 5.75 -2.90 17.37
N PRO A 65 5.28 -2.92 18.64
CA PRO A 65 4.49 -1.83 19.22
C PRO A 65 5.20 -0.47 19.24
N THR A 66 6.52 -0.46 19.16
CA THR A 66 7.35 0.74 19.13
C THR A 66 7.56 1.31 17.72
N THR A 67 6.96 0.69 16.70
CA THR A 67 7.06 1.18 15.33
C THR A 67 6.36 2.51 15.21
N CYS A 68 7.10 3.54 14.80
CA CYS A 68 6.56 4.87 14.56
C CYS A 68 7.13 5.42 13.25
N TYR A 69 6.37 6.30 12.61
CA TYR A 69 6.86 7.04 11.45
C TYR A 69 7.85 8.12 11.93
N LEU A 70 9.12 8.05 11.53
CA LEU A 70 10.16 8.98 11.99
C LEU A 70 9.84 10.46 11.69
N ALA A 71 9.16 10.73 10.58
CA ALA A 71 8.73 12.10 10.25
C ALA A 71 7.54 12.60 11.10
N ALA A 72 6.94 11.77 11.96
CA ALA A 72 5.99 12.22 12.98
C ALA A 72 6.66 12.84 14.22
N LYS A 73 8.01 12.86 14.27
CA LYS A 73 8.78 13.52 15.33
C LYS A 73 9.30 14.92 14.97
N THR A 74 8.97 15.43 13.78
CA THR A 74 9.32 16.80 13.40
C THR A 74 8.12 17.70 13.68
N PRO A 75 8.19 18.67 14.61
CA PRO A 75 7.17 19.70 14.68
C PRO A 75 7.21 20.50 13.35
N LEU A 76 6.02 20.76 12.80
CA LEU A 76 5.83 21.69 11.69
C LEU A 76 6.37 23.08 12.04
#